data_AF-A0A6N8DPU7-F1
#
_entry.id   AF-A0A6N8DPU7-F1
#
_cell.length_a   1.000
_cell.length_b   1.000
_cell.length_c   1.000
_cell.angle_alpha   90.00
_cell.angle_beta   90.00
_cell.angle_gamma   90.00
#
_symmetry.space_group_name_H-M   'P 1'
#
loop_
_entity.id
_entity.type
_entity.pdbx_description
1 polymer ?
#
loop_
_entity_poly.entity_id
_entity_poly.type
_entity_poly.pdbx_seq_one_letter_code
_entity_poly.pdbx_strand_id
1 'polypeptide(L)'
;MKNVDQSKGVSRRMLLTGGVAAGSAALLAATGAQAQVKVPKSAVRFSSVAAAAGHTCGGCKSFLAPSECMFVQGETSPDCSCWIWRGKTA
;
A
#
# COMPACT_ATOMS: atom_id res chain seq x y z
N MET A 1 45.04 -23.49 -30.04
CA MET A 1 45.50 -22.66 -28.89
C MET A 1 45.17 -21.22 -29.25
N LYS A 2 44.24 -20.46 -28.64
CA LYS A 2 44.00 -20.15 -27.22
C LYS A 2 42.52 -19.72 -27.02
N ASN A 3 41.94 -20.07 -25.87
CA ASN A 3 40.63 -19.61 -25.38
C ASN A 3 40.72 -18.19 -24.81
N VAL A 4 39.66 -17.39 -24.93
CA VAL A 4 39.36 -16.29 -23.98
C VAL A 4 37.84 -16.16 -23.80
N ASP A 5 37.38 -16.43 -22.58
CA ASP A 5 36.07 -16.07 -22.03
C ASP A 5 36.03 -14.56 -21.74
N GLN A 6 34.97 -13.85 -22.13
CA GLN A 6 34.70 -12.49 -21.66
C GLN A 6 33.22 -12.31 -21.37
N SER A 7 32.88 -12.57 -20.11
CA SER A 7 31.64 -12.14 -19.46
C SER A 7 31.43 -10.63 -19.60
N LYS A 8 30.51 -10.20 -20.48
CA LYS A 8 30.08 -8.79 -20.57
C LYS A 8 28.85 -8.57 -19.68
N GLY A 9 29.06 -7.90 -18.56
CA GLY A 9 27.98 -7.42 -17.70
C GLY A 9 27.02 -6.50 -18.46
N VAL A 10 25.76 -6.91 -18.57
CA VAL A 10 24.70 -6.09 -19.14
C VAL A 10 24.41 -4.93 -18.16
N SER A 11 24.60 -3.70 -18.63
CA SER A 11 24.30 -2.50 -17.84
C SER A 11 22.79 -2.24 -17.82
N ARG A 12 22.21 -2.17 -16.63
CA ARG A 12 20.77 -1.93 -16.38
C ARG A 12 20.24 -0.67 -17.08
N ARG A 13 21.12 0.28 -17.41
CA ARG A 13 20.75 1.55 -18.06
C ARG A 13 20.36 1.38 -19.53
N MET A 14 20.82 0.31 -20.18
CA MET A 14 20.50 0.04 -21.60
C MET A 14 19.07 -0.50 -21.79
N LEU A 15 18.44 -1.01 -20.72
CA LEU A 15 17.06 -1.52 -20.76
C LEU A 15 16.00 -0.41 -20.62
N LEU A 16 16.36 0.80 -20.17
CA LEU A 16 15.38 1.87 -19.94
C LEU A 16 15.21 2.86 -21.09
N THR A 17 16.09 2.87 -22.10
CA THR A 17 16.12 3.96 -23.09
C THR A 17 15.95 3.53 -24.54
N GLY A 18 15.75 2.25 -24.86
CA GLY A 18 15.66 1.79 -26.24
C GLY A 18 14.64 0.70 -26.45
N GLY A 19 13.49 1.04 -27.03
CA GLY A 19 12.60 0.03 -27.60
C GLY A 19 11.11 0.36 -27.51
N VAL A 20 10.66 1.44 -28.14
CA VAL A 20 9.28 1.53 -28.64
C VAL A 20 9.23 0.64 -29.89
N ALA A 21 8.84 -0.63 -29.72
CA ALA A 21 8.52 -1.53 -30.82
C ALA A 21 7.31 -2.39 -30.41
N ALA A 22 6.31 -2.40 -31.28
CA ALA A 22 5.00 -2.98 -31.10
C ALA A 22 5.02 -4.42 -30.55
N GLY A 23 4.26 -4.63 -29.49
CA GLY A 23 4.01 -5.94 -28.90
C GLY A 23 3.20 -5.75 -27.63
N SER A 24 1.92 -6.11 -27.66
CA SER A 24 0.99 -6.06 -26.54
C SER A 24 1.36 -7.12 -25.50
N ALA A 25 2.51 -6.99 -24.85
CA ALA A 25 2.85 -7.78 -23.67
C ALA A 25 2.16 -7.11 -22.48
N ALA A 26 0.97 -7.61 -22.14
CA ALA A 26 0.30 -7.26 -20.91
C ALA A 26 1.21 -7.67 -19.73
N LEU A 27 2.05 -6.73 -19.28
CA LEU A 27 2.74 -6.85 -18.00
C LEU A 27 1.71 -6.62 -16.90
N LEU A 28 0.82 -7.60 -16.70
CA LEU A 28 0.27 -7.82 -15.38
C LEU A 28 1.43 -8.38 -14.55
N ALA A 29 2.30 -7.48 -14.09
CA ALA A 29 3.05 -7.73 -12.88
C ALA A 29 1.99 -7.86 -11.78
N ALA A 30 1.54 -9.09 -11.54
CA ALA A 30 0.88 -9.45 -10.30
C ALA A 30 1.93 -9.25 -9.21
N THR A 31 2.06 -8.00 -8.75
CA THR A 31 2.58 -7.75 -7.42
C THR A 31 1.65 -8.53 -6.52
N GLY A 32 2.17 -9.56 -5.85
CA GLY A 32 1.37 -10.36 -4.93
C GLY A 32 0.72 -9.38 -3.96
N ALA A 33 -0.59 -9.18 -4.10
CA ALA A 33 -1.36 -8.43 -3.13
C ALA A 33 -1.26 -9.26 -1.85
N GLN A 34 -0.33 -8.88 -0.99
CA GLN A 34 -0.21 -9.46 0.34
C GLN A 34 -1.54 -9.10 1.03
N ALA A 35 -2.48 -10.04 1.07
CA ALA A 35 -3.75 -9.83 1.74
C ALA A 35 -3.44 -9.56 3.22
N GLN A 36 -3.44 -8.29 3.62
CA GLN A 36 -3.17 -7.94 5.00
C GLN A 36 -4.38 -8.37 5.81
N VAL A 37 -4.15 -9.23 6.81
CA VAL A 37 -5.19 -9.64 7.74
C VAL A 37 -5.57 -8.42 8.58
N LYS A 38 -6.70 -7.79 8.22
CA LYS A 38 -7.31 -6.71 8.98
C LYS A 38 -8.07 -7.29 10.18
N VAL A 39 -8.21 -6.54 11.26
CA VAL A 39 -8.99 -6.92 12.44
C VAL A 39 -10.45 -6.49 12.31
N PRO A 40 -11.42 -7.26 12.83
CA PRO A 40 -12.83 -6.88 12.79
C PRO A 40 -13.10 -5.64 13.65
N LYS A 41 -14.12 -4.85 13.28
CA LYS A 41 -14.54 -3.63 14.01
C LYS A 41 -14.80 -3.87 15.50
N SER A 42 -15.35 -5.04 15.84
CA SER A 42 -15.62 -5.43 17.23
C SER A 42 -14.36 -5.55 18.09
N ALA A 43 -13.21 -5.91 17.52
CA ALA A 43 -11.96 -6.10 18.25
C ALA A 43 -11.29 -4.78 18.67
N VAL A 44 -11.64 -3.66 18.04
CA VAL A 44 -11.00 -2.35 18.25
C VAL A 44 -11.93 -1.31 18.86
N ARG A 45 -13.08 -1.73 19.40
CA ARG A 45 -14.12 -0.82 19.90
C ARG A 45 -14.45 0.28 18.89
N PHE A 46 -14.69 -0.14 17.65
CA PHE A 46 -15.03 0.78 16.57
C PHE A 46 -16.29 1.58 16.90
N SER A 47 -16.26 2.88 16.62
CA SER A 47 -17.40 3.78 16.68
C SER A 47 -17.52 4.52 15.35
N SER A 48 -18.75 4.69 14.86
CA SER A 48 -19.02 5.45 13.64
C SER A 48 -18.91 6.97 13.83
N VAL A 49 -18.71 7.43 15.06
CA VAL A 49 -18.57 8.85 15.42
C VAL A 49 -17.27 9.10 16.18
N ALA A 50 -16.89 10.37 16.27
CA ALA A 50 -15.69 10.83 16.94
C ALA A 50 -15.71 10.45 18.43
N ALA A 51 -14.54 10.09 18.97
CA ALA A 51 -14.38 9.98 20.42
C ALA A 51 -14.36 11.37 21.07
N ALA A 52 -14.68 11.45 22.36
CA ALA A 52 -14.71 12.71 23.12
C ALA A 52 -13.41 13.52 23.06
N ALA A 53 -12.26 12.85 22.86
CA ALA A 53 -10.94 13.48 22.73
C ALA A 53 -10.61 13.99 21.31
N GLY A 54 -11.59 14.03 20.38
CA GLY A 54 -11.36 14.47 19.01
C GLY A 54 -10.58 13.46 18.15
N HIS A 55 -10.47 12.21 18.58
CA HIS A 55 -9.82 11.14 17.82
C HIS A 55 -10.72 10.70 16.66
N THR A 56 -10.56 11.33 15.50
CA THR A 56 -11.27 10.97 14.27
C THR A 56 -10.39 10.11 13.37
N CYS A 57 -11.01 9.25 12.58
CA CYS A 57 -10.36 8.47 11.54
C CYS A 57 -9.67 9.39 10.52
N GLY A 58 -10.29 10.52 10.15
CA GLY A 58 -9.68 11.52 9.26
C GLY A 58 -8.37 12.11 9.80
N GLY A 59 -8.25 12.25 11.12
CA GLY A 59 -7.02 12.64 11.82
C GLY A 59 -6.05 11.49 12.12
N CYS A 60 -6.42 10.24 11.81
CA CYS A 60 -5.64 9.04 12.09
C CYS A 60 -4.60 8.77 10.99
N LYS A 61 -3.40 8.35 11.37
CA LYS A 61 -2.30 7.96 10.47
C LYS A 61 -2.62 6.70 9.64
N SER A 62 -3.53 5.86 10.13
CA SER A 62 -3.89 4.58 9.51
C SER A 62 -5.15 4.64 8.65
N PHE A 63 -5.79 5.82 8.55
CA PHE A 63 -6.94 6.03 7.68
C PHE A 63 -6.47 6.35 6.27
N LEU A 64 -7.04 5.64 5.31
CA LEU A 64 -6.84 5.81 3.88
C LEU A 64 -8.13 6.41 3.33
N ALA A 65 -8.09 7.71 3.01
CA ALA A 65 -9.23 8.37 2.41
C ALA A 65 -9.63 7.68 1.08
N PRO A 66 -10.92 7.66 0.72
CA PRO A 66 -12.04 8.29 1.43
C PRO A 66 -12.70 7.41 2.50
N SER A 67 -12.47 6.10 2.48
CA SER A 67 -13.31 5.16 3.25
C SER A 67 -12.63 3.89 3.75
N GLU A 68 -11.29 3.87 3.81
CA GLU A 68 -10.52 2.67 4.16
C GLU A 68 -9.64 2.87 5.40
N CYS A 69 -9.32 1.76 6.08
CA CYS A 69 -8.35 1.73 7.16
C CYS A 69 -7.34 0.61 6.91
N MET A 70 -6.06 0.86 7.19
CA MET A 70 -5.00 -0.14 7.04
C MET A 70 -5.22 -1.38 7.92
N PHE A 71 -5.85 -1.22 9.08
CA PHE A 71 -5.96 -2.28 10.10
C PHE A 71 -7.39 -2.75 10.34
N VAL A 72 -8.41 -1.95 10.08
CA VAL A 72 -9.81 -2.28 10.41
C VAL A 72 -10.54 -2.82 9.18
N GLN A 73 -11.23 -3.94 9.33
CA GLN A 73 -12.04 -4.55 8.28
C GLN A 73 -13.26 -3.69 7.92
N GLY A 74 -13.60 -3.70 6.64
CA GLY A 74 -14.78 -3.03 6.09
C GLY A 74 -14.60 -1.53 5.96
N GLU A 75 -15.66 -0.90 5.45
CA GLU A 75 -15.68 0.54 5.16
C GLU A 75 -15.60 1.38 6.44
N THR A 76 -14.92 2.51 6.34
CA THR A 76 -14.74 3.50 7.41
C THR A 76 -15.11 4.89 6.93
N SER A 77 -15.37 5.83 7.84
CA SER A 77 -15.66 7.23 7.51
C SER A 77 -14.61 8.13 8.16
N PRO A 78 -14.35 9.36 7.68
CA PRO A 78 -13.42 10.27 8.35
C PRO A 78 -13.85 10.59 9.80
N ASP A 79 -15.14 10.53 10.10
CA ASP A 79 -15.68 10.84 11.44
C ASP A 79 -15.64 9.65 12.40
N CYS A 80 -15.25 8.45 11.95
CA CYS A 80 -15.18 7.29 12.83
C CYS A 80 -14.09 7.40 13.89
N SER A 81 -14.09 6.48 14.85
CA SER A 81 -13.01 6.32 15.82
C SER A 81 -12.82 4.85 16.22
N CYS A 82 -11.64 4.51 16.73
CA CYS A 82 -11.36 3.19 17.31
C CYS A 82 -10.21 3.27 18.31
N TRP A 83 -10.01 2.24 19.14
CA TRP A 83 -9.03 2.25 20.22
C TRP A 83 -7.57 2.22 19.72
N ILE A 84 -7.31 1.66 18.54
CA ILE A 84 -5.96 1.63 17.94
C ILE A 84 -5.61 2.94 17.22
N TRP A 85 -6.35 4.02 17.46
CA TRP A 85 -6.14 5.31 16.84
C TRP A 85 -4.73 5.87 17.12
N ARG A 86 -4.14 6.49 16.11
CA ARG A 86 -2.84 7.17 16.17
C ARG A 86 -2.93 8.44 15.34
N GLY A 87 -2.78 9.60 15.97
CA GLY A 87 -2.79 10.89 15.27
C GLY A 87 -1.70 10.98 14.20
N LYS A 88 -1.99 11.73 13.13
CA LYS A 88 -0.96 12.22 12.21
C LYS A 88 -0.06 13.18 12.99
N THR A 89 1.25 12.93 13.01
CA THR A 89 2.20 13.93 13.50
C THR A 89 2.21 15.10 12.54
N ALA A 90 2.27 16.33 13.08
CA ALA A 90 2.54 17.53 12.31
C ALA A 90 3.93 17.46 11.66
#